data_AF-A0A850CEU8-F1
#
_entry.id   AF-A0A850CEU8-F1
#
_cell.length_a   1.000
_cell.length_b   1.000
_cell.length_c   1.000
_cell.angle_alpha   90.00
_cell.angle_beta   90.00
_cell.angle_gamma   90.00
#
_symmetry.space_group_name_H-M   'P 1'
#
loop_
_entity.id
_entity.type
_entity.pdbx_description
1 polymer ?
#
loop_
_entity_poly.entity_id
_entity_poly.type
_entity_poly.pdbx_seq_one_letter_code
_entity_poly.pdbx_strand_id
1 'polypeptide(L)'
;SSGLARAVSGLVVAEPTAPAGQGNVERIAEALFSTYLFPFEIVSGVLTVAAVGALMFAHVAKKGPHRGQKEHSRERFAPGNYPGPKPGPGVFATSDSTATPALRPDGSIEPASLSEYVPPRQLTPAEAAPKHTEGRES
;
A
#
# COMPACT_ATOMS: atom_id res chain seq x y z
N SER A 1 8.89 -30.07 -18.96
CA SER A 1 7.88 -30.09 -20.03
C SER A 1 7.04 -31.37 -20.13
N SER A 2 7.40 -32.47 -19.44
CA SER A 2 6.70 -33.77 -19.58
C SER A 2 5.35 -33.92 -18.84
N GLY A 3 5.00 -33.02 -17.92
CA GLY A 3 3.77 -33.13 -17.14
C GLY A 3 2.49 -32.87 -17.97
N LEU A 4 2.56 -31.95 -18.93
CA LEU A 4 1.40 -31.62 -19.77
C LEU A 4 1.02 -32.77 -20.70
N ALA A 5 2.00 -33.48 -21.26
CA ALA A 5 1.78 -34.58 -22.20
C ALA A 5 0.98 -35.73 -21.56
N ARG A 6 1.30 -36.10 -20.31
CA ARG A 6 0.57 -37.15 -19.57
C ARG A 6 -0.85 -36.76 -19.21
N ALA A 7 -1.14 -35.47 -19.03
CA ALA A 7 -2.47 -34.99 -18.68
C ALA A 7 -3.47 -35.09 -19.86
N VAL A 8 -2.99 -35.07 -21.11
CA VAL A 8 -3.86 -35.08 -22.30
C VAL A 8 -3.93 -36.42 -23.02
N SER A 9 -3.01 -37.36 -22.78
CA SER A 9 -2.98 -38.65 -23.50
C SER A 9 -4.18 -39.58 -23.26
N GLY A 10 -5.02 -39.30 -22.26
CA GLY A 10 -6.20 -40.11 -21.92
C GLY A 10 -7.54 -39.46 -22.28
N LEU A 11 -7.53 -38.26 -22.88
CA LEU A 11 -8.76 -37.59 -23.26
C LEU A 11 -9.32 -38.22 -24.53
N VAL A 12 -10.42 -38.94 -24.38
CA VAL A 12 -11.30 -39.26 -25.52
C VAL A 12 -11.95 -37.96 -25.93
N VAL A 13 -11.49 -37.40 -27.06
CA VAL A 13 -12.23 -36.36 -27.77
C VAL A 13 -13.47 -37.05 -28.32
N ALA A 14 -14.64 -36.74 -27.76
CA ALA A 14 -15.88 -37.20 -28.34
C ALA A 14 -15.98 -36.66 -29.77
N GLU A 15 -16.02 -37.55 -30.76
CA GLU A 15 -16.41 -37.19 -32.11
C GLU A 15 -17.76 -36.47 -32.05
N PRO A 16 -17.88 -35.26 -32.62
CA PRO A 16 -19.13 -34.53 -32.57
C PRO A 16 -20.21 -35.39 -33.24
N THR A 17 -21.22 -35.81 -32.48
CA THR A 17 -22.39 -36.56 -32.98
C THR A 17 -23.33 -35.69 -33.83
N ALA A 18 -22.80 -34.60 -34.40
CA ALA A 18 -23.55 -33.65 -35.18
C ALA A 18 -23.74 -34.17 -36.62
N PRO A 19 -24.93 -33.96 -37.22
CA PRO A 19 -25.14 -34.24 -38.63
C PRO A 19 -24.10 -33.45 -39.46
N ALA A 20 -23.47 -34.14 -40.41
CA ALA A 20 -22.46 -33.57 -41.29
C ALA A 20 -23.07 -32.43 -42.12
N GLY A 21 -22.86 -31.17 -41.70
CA GLY A 21 -23.34 -30.00 -42.44
C GLY A 21 -23.32 -28.68 -41.66
N GLN A 22 -23.49 -28.71 -40.34
CA GLN A 22 -23.41 -27.52 -39.48
C GLN A 22 -22.48 -27.78 -38.30
N GLY A 23 -21.48 -26.90 -38.14
CA GLY A 23 -20.54 -26.98 -37.03
C GLY A 23 -21.21 -26.72 -35.69
N ASN A 24 -20.52 -27.09 -34.61
CA ASN A 24 -21.02 -26.87 -33.25
C ASN A 24 -21.29 -25.38 -32.98
N VAL A 25 -20.52 -24.48 -33.58
CA VAL A 25 -20.69 -23.03 -33.42
C VAL A 25 -22.00 -22.57 -34.04
N GLU A 26 -22.30 -23.00 -35.27
CA GLU A 26 -23.55 -22.66 -35.97
C GLU A 26 -24.78 -23.16 -35.19
N ARG A 27 -24.72 -24.39 -34.66
CA ARG A 27 -25.81 -24.96 -33.85
C ARG A 27 -26.03 -24.22 -32.54
N ILE A 28 -24.96 -23.82 -31.86
CA ILE A 28 -25.05 -23.03 -30.62
C ILE A 28 -25.61 -21.63 -30.93
N ALA A 29 -25.16 -21.01 -32.02
CA ALA A 29 -25.67 -19.71 -32.45
C ALA A 29 -27.17 -19.77 -32.76
N GLU A 30 -27.61 -20.79 -33.51
CA GLU A 30 -29.04 -20.99 -33.81
C GLU A 30 -29.86 -21.12 -32.52
N ALA A 31 -29.41 -21.93 -31.57
CA ALA A 31 -30.11 -22.10 -30.29
C ALA A 31 -30.11 -20.80 -29.44
N LEU A 32 -29.01 -20.05 -29.41
CA LEU A 32 -28.89 -18.78 -28.69
C LEU A 32 -29.81 -17.70 -29.25
N PHE A 33 -29.90 -17.58 -30.58
CA PHE A 33 -30.68 -16.53 -31.24
C PHE A 33 -32.12 -16.91 -31.56
N SER A 34 -32.51 -18.17 -31.36
CA SER A 34 -33.91 -18.60 -31.45
C SER A 34 -34.48 -18.92 -30.05
N THR A 35 -34.25 -20.12 -29.55
CA THR A 35 -34.83 -20.67 -28.33
C THR A 35 -34.42 -19.91 -27.07
N TYR A 36 -33.16 -19.47 -26.99
CA TYR A 36 -32.57 -18.88 -25.78
C TYR A 36 -32.40 -17.36 -25.86
N LEU A 37 -33.14 -16.67 -26.73
CA LEU A 37 -33.03 -15.23 -26.89
C LEU A 37 -33.30 -14.46 -25.58
N PHE A 38 -34.32 -14.88 -24.82
CA PHE A 38 -34.69 -14.23 -23.55
C PHE A 38 -33.61 -14.36 -22.45
N PRO A 39 -33.13 -15.56 -22.09
CA PRO A 39 -32.05 -15.67 -21.11
C PRO A 39 -30.74 -15.04 -21.60
N PHE A 40 -30.46 -15.07 -22.91
CA PHE A 40 -29.31 -14.36 -23.49
C PHE A 40 -29.39 -12.84 -23.23
N GLU A 41 -30.56 -12.23 -23.39
CA GLU A 41 -30.77 -10.79 -23.15
C GLU A 41 -30.56 -10.40 -21.68
N ILE A 42 -30.92 -11.27 -20.74
CA ILE A 42 -30.65 -11.02 -19.32
C ILE A 42 -29.13 -10.96 -19.07
N VAL A 43 -28.38 -11.92 -19.63
CA VAL A 43 -26.92 -11.96 -19.47
C VAL A 43 -26.25 -10.77 -20.16
N SER A 44 -26.71 -10.37 -21.34
CA SER A 44 -26.20 -9.18 -22.04
C SER A 44 -26.44 -7.92 -21.19
N GLY A 45 -27.65 -7.76 -20.63
CA GLY A 45 -27.98 -6.67 -19.72
C GLY A 45 -27.09 -6.65 -18.47
N VAL A 46 -26.84 -7.81 -17.85
CA VAL A 46 -25.92 -7.94 -16.72
C VAL A 46 -24.49 -7.52 -17.10
N LEU A 47 -24.00 -7.95 -18.27
CA LEU A 47 -22.68 -7.56 -18.77
C LEU A 47 -22.59 -6.05 -19.05
N THR A 48 -23.64 -5.44 -19.61
CA THR A 48 -23.70 -3.98 -19.81
C THR A 48 -23.65 -3.24 -18.48
N VAL A 49 -24.47 -3.64 -17.50
CA VAL A 49 -24.47 -3.04 -16.15
C VAL A 49 -23.11 -3.22 -15.47
N ALA A 50 -22.50 -4.40 -15.59
CA ALA A 50 -21.17 -4.67 -15.05
C ALA A 50 -20.10 -3.78 -15.70
N ALA A 51 -20.13 -3.60 -17.02
CA ALA A 51 -19.20 -2.73 -17.74
C ALA A 51 -19.34 -1.27 -17.32
N VAL A 52 -20.59 -0.77 -17.22
CA VAL A 52 -20.86 0.58 -16.71
C VAL A 52 -20.39 0.71 -15.26
N GLY A 53 -20.68 -0.28 -14.40
CA GLY A 53 -20.24 -0.30 -13.01
C GLY A 53 -18.71 -0.30 -12.87
N ALA A 54 -18.01 -1.06 -13.71
CA ALA A 54 -16.56 -1.10 -13.76
C ALA A 54 -15.98 0.24 -14.25
N LEU A 55 -16.58 0.86 -15.27
CA LEU A 55 -16.19 2.21 -15.72
C LEU A 55 -16.39 3.23 -14.61
N MET A 56 -17.54 3.22 -13.93
CA MET A 56 -17.81 4.10 -12.80
C MET A 56 -16.79 3.89 -11.67
N PHE A 57 -16.47 2.63 -11.33
CA PHE A 57 -15.46 2.27 -10.33
C PHE A 57 -14.05 2.76 -10.70
N ALA A 58 -13.64 2.52 -11.95
CA ALA A 58 -12.34 2.95 -12.45
C ALA A 58 -12.20 4.47 -12.53
N HIS A 59 -13.31 5.18 -12.77
CA HIS A 59 -13.37 6.64 -12.84
C HIS A 59 -13.84 7.28 -11.53
N VAL A 60 -13.81 6.57 -10.40
CA VAL A 60 -13.93 7.21 -9.09
C VAL A 60 -12.73 8.14 -8.93
N ALA A 61 -12.89 9.38 -9.37
CA ALA A 61 -11.94 10.44 -9.13
C ALA A 61 -11.84 10.61 -7.61
N LYS A 62 -10.60 10.65 -7.08
CA LYS A 62 -10.37 11.12 -5.72
C LYS A 62 -11.05 12.48 -5.59
N LYS A 63 -12.01 12.62 -4.68
CA LYS A 63 -12.64 13.91 -4.37
C LYS A 63 -11.56 14.82 -3.79
N GLY A 64 -11.07 15.75 -4.60
CA GLY A 64 -10.17 16.81 -4.19
C GLY A 64 -9.33 17.31 -5.36
N PRO A 65 -8.99 18.61 -5.39
CA PRO A 65 -7.98 19.09 -6.33
C PRO A 65 -6.68 18.30 -6.14
N HIS A 66 -6.02 17.94 -7.24
CA HIS A 66 -4.65 17.44 -7.16
C HIS A 66 -3.79 18.54 -6.54
N ARG A 67 -3.43 18.36 -5.26
CA ARG A 67 -2.57 19.30 -4.56
C ARG A 67 -1.21 19.34 -5.24
N GLY A 68 -0.88 20.49 -5.80
CA GLY A 68 0.42 20.71 -6.43
C GLY A 68 1.54 20.87 -5.40
N GLN A 69 2.78 20.79 -5.86
CA GLN A 69 3.97 21.00 -5.01
C GLN A 69 3.92 22.34 -4.23
N LYS A 70 3.38 23.40 -4.85
CA LYS A 70 3.23 24.72 -4.22
C LYS A 70 2.25 24.69 -3.03
N GLU A 71 1.16 23.94 -3.16
CA GLU A 71 0.16 23.79 -2.10
C GLU A 71 0.74 22.97 -0.94
N HIS A 72 1.41 21.85 -1.23
CA HIS A 72 2.11 21.04 -0.24
C HIS A 72 3.21 21.82 0.48
N SER A 73 3.95 22.68 -0.23
CA SER A 73 4.96 23.55 0.38
C SER A 73 4.31 24.53 1.34
N ARG A 74 3.25 25.25 0.92
CA ARG A 74 2.52 26.18 1.80
C ARG A 74 1.95 25.52 3.04
N GLU A 75 1.41 24.31 2.92
CA GLU A 75 0.88 23.53 4.05
C GLU A 75 1.98 23.12 5.02
N ARG A 76 3.18 22.79 4.52
CA ARG A 76 4.35 22.49 5.36
C ARG A 76 4.81 23.69 6.19
N PHE A 77 4.69 24.91 5.66
CA PHE A 77 5.08 26.16 6.34
C PHE A 77 3.89 26.91 6.97
N ALA A 78 2.71 26.31 7.00
CA ALA A 78 1.56 26.91 7.65
C ALA A 78 1.83 27.09 9.16
N PRO A 79 1.34 28.17 9.78
CA PRO A 79 1.51 28.38 11.22
C PRO A 79 1.04 27.17 12.03
N GLY A 80 1.86 26.73 12.99
CA GLY A 80 1.59 25.53 13.79
C GLY A 80 2.14 24.21 13.21
N ASN A 81 2.71 24.23 12.00
CA ASN A 81 3.37 23.07 11.41
C ASN A 81 4.91 23.19 11.51
N TYR A 82 5.60 22.07 11.73
CA TYR A 82 7.06 22.03 11.77
C TYR A 82 7.60 21.54 10.42
N PRO A 83 8.22 22.41 9.59
CA PRO A 83 8.56 22.09 8.22
C PRO A 83 9.78 21.15 8.07
N GLY A 84 10.57 21.00 9.14
CA GLY A 84 11.76 20.16 9.17
C GLY A 84 11.48 18.73 9.62
N PRO A 85 12.46 17.81 9.45
CA PRO A 85 12.42 16.53 10.14
C PRO A 85 12.42 16.77 11.65
N LYS A 86 11.57 16.04 12.38
CA LYS A 86 11.55 16.12 13.85
C LYS A 86 12.94 15.76 14.42
N PRO A 87 13.33 16.34 15.56
CA PRO A 87 14.55 15.96 16.26
C PRO A 87 14.59 14.43 16.46
N GLY A 88 15.69 13.80 16.06
CA GLY A 88 15.93 12.39 16.35
C GLY A 88 16.36 12.17 17.81
N PRO A 89 16.50 10.92 18.27
CA PRO A 89 17.01 10.59 19.60
C PRO A 89 18.39 11.22 19.88
N GLY A 90 18.67 11.48 21.16
CA GLY A 90 19.95 12.04 21.59
C GLY A 90 21.08 11.02 21.50
N VAL A 91 22.22 11.46 20.97
CA VAL A 91 23.48 10.69 20.94
C VAL A 91 24.49 11.38 21.86
N PHE A 92 24.81 10.71 22.96
CA PHE A 92 25.79 11.18 23.95
C PHE A 92 26.91 10.16 24.11
N ALA A 93 28.06 10.59 24.64
CA ALA A 93 29.19 9.69 24.93
C ALA A 93 28.80 8.52 25.85
N THR A 94 27.70 8.65 26.60
CA THR A 94 27.18 7.65 27.54
C THR A 94 25.98 6.86 27.00
N SER A 95 25.37 7.26 25.87
CA SER A 95 24.17 6.60 25.34
C SER A 95 23.82 6.98 23.90
N ASP A 96 23.49 5.98 23.06
CA ASP A 96 22.99 6.14 21.68
C ASP A 96 21.75 5.25 21.46
N SER A 97 20.71 5.47 22.26
CA SER A 97 19.50 4.65 22.30
C SER A 97 18.28 5.48 21.96
N THR A 98 17.29 4.87 21.31
CA THR A 98 16.01 5.53 20.96
C THR A 98 15.20 6.00 22.17
N ALA A 99 15.54 5.51 23.38
CA ALA A 99 14.98 5.97 24.65
C ALA A 99 15.69 7.23 25.22
N THR A 100 16.79 7.66 24.59
CA THR A 100 17.57 8.83 25.02
C THR A 100 17.01 10.08 24.35
N PRO A 101 16.52 11.08 25.12
CA PRO A 101 16.03 12.33 24.54
C PRO A 101 17.16 13.16 23.94
N ALA A 102 16.89 13.87 22.86
CA ALA A 102 17.72 15.00 22.45
C ALA A 102 17.65 16.13 23.48
N LEU A 103 18.74 16.90 23.57
CA LEU A 103 18.80 18.09 24.43
C LEU A 103 18.75 19.35 23.56
N ARG A 104 17.99 20.34 24.04
CA ARG A 104 17.99 21.69 23.51
C ARG A 104 19.32 22.38 23.84
N PRO A 105 19.66 23.49 23.19
CA PRO A 105 20.90 24.23 23.49
C PRO A 105 21.02 24.72 24.94
N ASP A 106 19.91 24.78 25.68
CA ASP A 106 19.85 25.12 27.11
C ASP A 106 20.06 23.90 28.04
N GLY A 107 20.31 22.71 27.49
CA GLY A 107 20.51 21.47 28.22
C GLY A 107 19.22 20.78 28.71
N SER A 108 18.05 21.33 28.38
CA SER A 108 16.77 20.69 28.71
C SER A 108 16.33 19.68 27.64
N ILE A 109 15.42 18.78 28.00
CA ILE A 109 14.91 17.73 27.11
C ILE A 109 14.07 18.33 25.98
N GLU A 110 14.31 17.89 24.74
CA GLU A 110 13.46 18.16 23.59
C GLU A 110 12.32 17.11 23.54
N PRO A 111 11.09 17.45 23.96
CA PRO A 111 10.00 16.47 24.06
C PRO A 111 9.64 15.86 22.69
N ALA A 112 9.85 16.59 21.59
CA ALA A 112 9.57 16.09 20.24
C ALA A 112 10.52 14.97 19.77
N SER A 113 11.63 14.74 20.49
CA SER A 113 12.59 13.67 20.22
C SER A 113 12.18 12.33 20.83
N LEU A 114 11.23 12.32 21.77
CA LEU A 114 10.81 11.10 22.45
C LEU A 114 9.81 10.32 21.60
N SER A 115 10.00 9.01 21.56
CA SER A 115 9.03 8.09 20.97
C SER A 115 7.87 7.88 21.94
N GLU A 116 6.65 7.88 21.42
CA GLU A 116 5.44 7.55 22.20
C GLU A 116 5.48 6.13 22.78
N TYR A 117 6.14 5.21 22.07
CA TYR A 117 6.15 3.79 22.40
C TYR A 117 7.34 3.35 23.26
N VAL A 118 8.33 4.23 23.48
CA VAL A 118 9.56 3.88 24.21
C VAL A 118 9.63 4.72 25.48
N PRO A 119 9.63 4.09 26.67
CA PRO A 119 9.78 4.82 27.92
C PRO A 119 11.09 5.63 27.92
N PRO A 120 11.04 6.93 28.28
CA PRO A 120 12.24 7.76 28.30
C PRO A 120 13.22 7.26 29.37
N ARG A 121 14.50 7.16 29.00
CA ARG A 121 15.56 6.83 29.95
C ARG A 121 15.74 7.99 30.93
N GLN A 122 15.67 7.69 32.22
CA GLN A 122 15.99 8.65 33.28
C GLN A 122 17.47 8.49 33.62
N LEU A 123 18.24 9.56 33.52
CA LEU A 123 19.62 9.61 33.99
C LEU A 123 19.62 10.09 35.44
N THR A 124 20.39 9.43 36.31
CA THR A 124 20.65 9.99 37.63
C THR A 124 21.53 11.25 37.51
N PRO A 125 21.51 12.18 38.48
CA PRO A 125 22.36 13.38 38.45
C PRO A 125 23.86 13.08 38.29
N ALA A 126 24.32 11.90 38.75
CA ALA A 126 25.69 11.45 38.62
C ALA A 126 26.05 10.98 37.19
N GLU A 127 25.08 10.49 36.42
CA GLU A 127 25.26 10.02 35.03
C GLU A 127 25.07 11.13 34.00
N ALA A 128 24.31 12.17 34.35
CA ALA A 128 24.10 13.37 33.54
C ALA A 128 25.25 14.39 33.67
N ALA A 129 26.08 14.27 34.71
CA ALA A 129 27.22 15.15 34.90
C ALA A 129 28.28 14.89 33.80
N PRO A 130 28.90 15.94 33.23
CA PRO A 130 30.03 15.76 32.34
C PRO A 130 31.12 14.98 33.08
N LYS A 131 31.59 13.87 32.48
CA LYS A 131 32.73 13.12 33.02
C LYS A 131 33.91 14.09 33.13
N HIS A 132 34.34 14.36 34.36
CA HIS A 132 35.63 15.02 34.59
C HIS A 132 36.71 14.11 34.01
N THR A 133 37.31 14.55 32.91
CA THR A 133 38.56 14.00 32.43
C THR A 133 39.62 14.44 33.43
N GLU A 134 39.99 13.57 34.36
CA GLU A 134 41.23 13.75 35.12
C GLU A 134 42.37 13.77 34.10
N GLY A 135 42.87 14.97 33.81
CA GLY A 135 44.07 15.16 33.02
C GLY A 135 45.18 14.39 33.73
N ARG A 136 45.73 13.38 33.05
CA ARG A 136 46.93 12.70 33.50
C ARG A 136 48.06 13.71 33.45
N GLU A 137 48.37 14.32 34.59
CA GLU A 137 49.57 15.15 34.74
C GLU A 137 50.79 14.29 34.38
N SER A 138 51.63 14.83 33.49
CA SER A 138 52.91 14.25 33.08
C SER A 138 54.03 14.69 34.01
#